data_AF-A0A2V9ZJC5-F1
#
_entry.id   AF-A0A2V9ZJC5-F1
#
_cell.length_a   1.000
_cell.length_b   1.000
_cell.length_c   1.000
_cell.angle_alpha   90.00
_cell.angle_beta   90.00
_cell.angle_gamma   90.00
#
_symmetry.space_group_name_H-M   'P 1'
#
loop_
_entity.id
_entity.type
_entity.pdbx_description
1 polymer ?
#
loop_
_entity_poly.entity_id
_entity_poly.type
_entity_poly.pdbx_seq_one_letter_code
_entity_poly.pdbx_strand_id
1 'polypeptide(L)'
;TGTNAWSYQITIPAADVGATGNPVVIHNGALTFDGAGKLLTPAADVTGIPITGLLDGANNMSFTWQLYDSGAAVLTQVAAPSSATSTQQNGNGSGSLSSFSIGGDGMITGSFSNGRTAVLGQLVLANFPNLQGLLRTGRNGFAPTLASGQAVIGAPG
;
A
#
# COMPACT_ATOMS: atom_id res chain seq x y z
N THR A 1 -0.18 -24.47 27.83
CA THR A 1 -0.82 -24.84 26.55
C THR A 1 -1.62 -26.10 26.80
N GLY A 2 -2.91 -26.09 26.44
CA GLY A 2 -3.76 -27.29 26.48
C GLY A 2 -3.78 -27.97 25.11
N THR A 3 -4.49 -29.09 24.98
CA THR A 3 -4.77 -29.70 23.68
C THR A 3 -5.37 -28.65 22.74
N ASN A 4 -4.80 -28.52 21.54
CA ASN A 4 -5.23 -27.57 20.50
C ASN A 4 -5.20 -26.09 20.91
N ALA A 5 -4.37 -25.71 21.88
CA ALA A 5 -4.25 -24.34 22.36
C ALA A 5 -2.81 -23.85 22.39
N TRP A 6 -2.56 -22.72 21.72
CA TRP A 6 -1.25 -22.08 21.60
C TRP A 6 -1.30 -20.67 22.16
N SER A 7 -0.22 -20.22 22.79
CA SER A 7 -0.03 -18.80 23.11
C SER A 7 0.82 -18.15 22.03
N TYR A 8 0.48 -16.92 21.62
CA TYR A 8 1.30 -16.14 20.71
C TYR A 8 1.71 -14.81 21.35
N GLN A 9 2.85 -14.30 20.90
CA GLN A 9 3.33 -12.95 21.19
C GLN A 9 3.73 -12.29 19.88
N ILE A 10 3.39 -11.02 19.77
CA ILE A 10 3.83 -10.13 18.71
C ILE A 10 4.81 -9.17 19.37
N THR A 11 6.02 -9.11 18.82
CA THR A 11 7.11 -8.33 19.38
C THR A 11 7.67 -7.34 18.38
N ILE A 12 8.18 -6.23 18.88
CA ILE A 12 9.01 -5.29 18.14
C ILE A 12 10.46 -5.35 18.66
N PRO A 13 11.49 -5.21 17.81
CA PRO A 13 12.87 -5.10 18.28
C PRO A 13 13.02 -3.98 19.33
N ALA A 14 13.76 -4.25 20.41
CA ALA A 14 13.92 -3.30 21.51
C ALA A 14 14.49 -1.95 21.05
N ALA A 15 15.45 -2.00 20.12
CA ALA A 15 16.12 -0.82 19.59
C ALA A 15 15.15 0.16 18.88
N ASP A 16 14.08 -0.33 18.27
CA ASP A 16 13.13 0.51 17.52
C ASP A 16 12.25 1.36 18.44
N VAL A 17 12.14 0.98 19.72
CA VAL A 17 11.33 1.67 20.74
C VAL A 17 12.17 2.24 21.90
N GLY A 18 13.48 2.38 21.70
CA GLY A 18 14.40 2.93 22.71
C GLY A 18 14.62 2.02 23.93
N ALA A 19 14.25 0.74 23.84
CA ALA A 19 14.53 -0.27 24.85
C ALA A 19 15.85 -1.00 24.55
N THR A 20 16.36 -1.75 25.53
CA THR A 20 17.56 -2.58 25.37
C THR A 20 17.26 -4.05 25.68
N GLY A 21 18.02 -4.96 25.06
CA GLY A 21 17.89 -6.39 25.30
C GLY A 21 16.81 -7.06 24.43
N ASN A 22 15.92 -7.82 25.07
CA ASN A 22 14.94 -8.66 24.38
C ASN A 22 13.89 -7.83 23.63
N PRO A 23 13.33 -8.34 22.52
CA PRO A 23 12.19 -7.73 21.85
C PRO A 23 11.05 -7.40 22.81
N VAL A 24 10.41 -6.26 22.60
CA VAL A 24 9.30 -5.77 23.43
C VAL A 24 8.00 -6.38 22.91
N VAL A 25 7.22 -7.00 23.79
CA VAL A 25 5.89 -7.52 23.44
C VAL A 25 4.93 -6.35 23.28
N ILE A 26 4.36 -6.21 22.08
CA ILE A 26 3.36 -5.17 21.75
C ILE A 26 1.94 -5.72 21.78
N HIS A 27 1.78 -7.03 21.63
CA HIS A 27 0.50 -7.70 21.71
C HIS A 27 0.70 -9.19 21.99
N ASN A 28 -0.27 -9.83 22.62
CA ASN A 28 -0.24 -11.26 22.88
C ASN A 28 -1.66 -11.82 22.94
N GLY A 29 -1.79 -13.12 22.78
CA GLY A 29 -3.08 -13.78 22.86
C GLY A 29 -2.95 -15.29 22.80
N ALA A 30 -4.08 -15.93 22.53
CA ALA A 30 -4.17 -17.38 22.38
C ALA A 30 -4.79 -17.74 21.02
N LEU A 31 -4.28 -18.80 20.42
CA LEU A 31 -4.89 -19.49 19.29
C LEU A 31 -5.51 -20.79 19.81
N THR A 32 -6.75 -21.06 19.45
CA THR A 32 -7.39 -22.36 19.72
C THR A 32 -7.92 -22.97 18.44
N PHE A 33 -7.83 -24.29 18.33
CA PHE A 33 -8.22 -25.04 17.14
C PHE A 33 -9.27 -26.11 17.49
N ASP A 34 -10.15 -26.40 16.54
CA ASP A 34 -11.10 -27.51 16.66
C ASP A 34 -10.43 -28.87 16.43
N GLY A 35 -11.21 -29.95 16.52
CA GLY A 35 -10.71 -31.32 16.29
C GLY A 35 -10.28 -31.60 14.84
N ALA A 36 -10.64 -30.73 13.89
CA ALA A 36 -10.22 -30.81 12.49
C ALA A 36 -9.01 -29.92 12.19
N GLY A 37 -8.47 -29.21 13.20
CA GLY A 37 -7.31 -28.33 13.04
C GLY A 37 -7.65 -26.94 12.50
N LYS A 38 -8.93 -26.56 12.43
CA LYS A 38 -9.36 -25.22 12.02
C LYS A 38 -9.31 -24.25 13.20
N LEU A 39 -8.86 -23.03 12.95
CA LEU A 39 -8.83 -21.96 13.96
C LEU A 39 -10.25 -21.61 14.46
N LEU A 40 -10.43 -21.63 15.78
CA LEU A 40 -11.65 -21.23 16.49
C LEU A 40 -11.51 -19.85 17.13
N THR A 41 -10.40 -19.60 17.82
CA THR A 41 -10.11 -18.31 18.46
C THR A 41 -8.72 -17.87 18.06
N PRO A 42 -8.50 -16.60 17.67
CA PRO A 42 -9.52 -15.57 17.42
C PRO A 42 -10.50 -15.98 16.30
N ALA A 43 -11.79 -15.68 16.47
CA ALA A 43 -12.83 -16.01 15.50
C ALA A 43 -12.92 -15.01 14.32
N ALA A 44 -12.06 -14.00 14.33
CA ALA A 44 -11.92 -12.94 13.34
C ALA A 44 -10.48 -12.40 13.36
N ASP A 45 -10.16 -11.50 12.42
CA ASP A 45 -8.87 -10.81 12.38
C ASP A 45 -8.59 -10.03 13.67
N VAL A 46 -7.32 -10.00 14.08
CA VAL A 46 -6.89 -9.21 15.25
C VAL A 46 -6.54 -7.81 14.78
N THR A 47 -7.47 -6.88 14.96
CA THR A 47 -7.36 -5.50 14.49
C THR A 47 -6.74 -4.56 15.52
N GLY A 48 -6.12 -3.48 15.06
CA GLY A 48 -5.71 -2.37 15.92
C GLY A 48 -4.52 -2.69 16.83
N ILE A 49 -3.67 -3.63 16.42
CA ILE A 49 -2.45 -3.98 17.15
C ILE A 49 -1.52 -2.76 17.12
N PRO A 50 -1.22 -2.14 18.28
CA PRO A 50 -0.54 -0.86 18.32
C PRO A 50 0.97 -1.02 18.13
N ILE A 51 1.57 -0.11 17.37
CA ILE A 51 3.00 0.13 17.30
C ILE A 51 3.22 1.57 17.75
N THR A 52 3.80 1.73 18.94
CA THR A 52 3.92 3.03 19.62
C THR A 52 5.30 3.22 20.19
N GLY A 53 5.69 4.48 20.42
CA GLY A 53 6.97 4.80 21.07
C GLY A 53 8.18 4.57 20.17
N LEU A 54 8.01 4.74 18.85
CA LEU A 54 9.08 4.61 17.89
C LEU A 54 10.15 5.68 18.12
N LEU A 55 11.41 5.24 18.21
CA LEU A 55 12.54 6.09 18.57
C LEU A 55 12.90 7.08 17.45
N ASP A 56 12.56 6.76 16.20
CA ASP A 56 12.82 7.58 15.02
C ASP A 56 11.90 8.82 14.90
N GLY A 57 10.97 8.99 15.85
CA GLY A 57 10.02 10.10 15.87
C GLY A 57 8.81 9.91 14.95
N ALA A 58 8.64 8.72 14.37
CA ALA A 58 7.44 8.39 13.61
C ALA A 58 6.18 8.43 14.49
N ASN A 59 5.06 8.78 13.86
CA ASN A 59 3.77 8.74 14.53
C ASN A 59 3.41 7.30 14.93
N ASN A 60 2.66 7.16 16.01
CA ASN A 60 2.06 5.88 16.39
C ASN A 60 1.22 5.32 15.23
N MET A 61 1.36 4.02 14.99
CA MET A 61 0.63 3.31 13.96
C MET A 61 -0.03 2.06 14.55
N SER A 62 -0.90 1.43 13.76
CA SER A 62 -1.46 0.13 14.12
C SER A 62 -1.61 -0.72 12.88
N PHE A 63 -1.65 -2.03 13.07
CA PHE A 63 -1.90 -2.97 11.99
C PHE A 63 -2.97 -3.98 12.38
N THR A 64 -3.49 -4.67 11.37
CA THR A 64 -4.40 -5.80 11.54
C THR A 64 -3.64 -7.07 11.17
N TRP A 65 -3.64 -8.04 12.08
CA TRP A 65 -3.20 -9.38 11.75
C TRP A 65 -4.38 -10.12 11.11
N GLN A 66 -4.32 -10.25 9.79
CA GLN A 66 -5.33 -10.98 9.03
C GLN A 66 -5.15 -12.48 9.24
N LEU A 67 -6.14 -13.07 9.91
CA LEU A 67 -6.22 -14.50 10.20
C LEU A 67 -7.24 -15.20 9.29
N TYR A 68 -8.08 -14.44 8.61
CA TYR A 68 -9.12 -14.94 7.72
C TYR A 68 -9.00 -14.36 6.31
N ASP A 69 -9.14 -15.21 5.30
CA ASP A 69 -9.26 -14.82 3.91
C ASP A 69 -10.56 -15.39 3.34
N SER A 70 -11.44 -14.53 2.81
CA SER A 70 -12.78 -14.90 2.33
C SER A 70 -13.63 -15.73 3.31
N GLY A 71 -13.39 -15.56 4.62
CA GLY A 71 -14.08 -16.30 5.69
C GLY A 71 -13.45 -17.64 6.09
N ALA A 72 -12.37 -18.06 5.42
CA ALA A 72 -11.57 -19.22 5.81
C ALA A 72 -10.36 -18.80 6.64
N ALA A 73 -10.07 -19.52 7.72
CA ALA A 73 -8.88 -19.27 8.53
C ALA A 73 -7.61 -19.65 7.75
N VAL A 74 -6.60 -18.78 7.77
CA VAL A 74 -5.32 -18.99 7.08
C VAL A 74 -4.29 -19.72 7.94
N LEU A 75 -4.56 -19.85 9.25
CA LEU A 75 -3.79 -20.69 10.18
C LEU A 75 -4.53 -22.00 10.45
N THR A 76 -3.77 -23.10 10.47
CA THR A 76 -4.27 -24.43 10.81
C THR A 76 -3.33 -25.13 11.78
N GLN A 77 -3.85 -26.13 12.49
CA GLN A 77 -3.06 -27.02 13.32
C GLN A 77 -3.21 -28.45 12.80
N VAL A 78 -2.09 -29.05 12.41
CA VAL A 78 -2.03 -30.44 11.94
C VAL A 78 -0.93 -31.20 12.69
N ALA A 79 -0.99 -32.53 12.65
CA ALA A 79 0.01 -33.40 13.25
C ALA A 79 1.28 -33.49 12.38
N ALA A 80 1.92 -32.35 12.11
CA ALA A 80 3.14 -32.22 11.34
C ALA A 80 4.03 -31.11 11.93
N PRO A 81 5.34 -31.07 11.60
CA PRO A 81 6.20 -29.94 11.97
C PRO A 81 5.61 -28.60 11.52
N SER A 82 5.72 -27.57 12.37
CA SER A 82 5.23 -26.24 12.04
C SER A 82 5.98 -25.64 10.85
N SER A 83 5.24 -25.02 9.93
CA SER A 83 5.80 -24.35 8.76
C SER A 83 5.02 -23.06 8.48
N ALA A 84 5.74 -22.02 8.04
CA ALA A 84 5.15 -20.77 7.56
C ALA A 84 5.14 -20.79 6.04
N THR A 85 3.96 -20.92 5.43
CA THR A 85 3.83 -21.08 3.98
C THR A 85 3.81 -19.74 3.24
N SER A 86 3.27 -18.68 3.86
CA SER A 86 3.22 -17.34 3.26
C SER A 86 3.11 -16.26 4.32
N THR A 87 3.88 -15.18 4.15
CA THR A 87 3.76 -13.95 4.94
C THR A 87 3.58 -12.79 3.97
N GLN A 88 2.51 -12.01 4.15
CA GLN A 88 2.16 -10.88 3.30
C GLN A 88 1.90 -9.67 4.19
N GLN A 89 2.19 -8.47 3.68
CA GLN A 89 1.93 -7.21 4.37
C GLN A 89 1.64 -6.12 3.34
N ASN A 90 0.86 -5.11 3.72
CA ASN A 90 0.38 -4.06 2.81
C ASN A 90 1.12 -2.71 2.94
N GLY A 91 2.01 -2.57 3.92
CA GLY A 91 2.90 -1.43 4.07
C GLY A 91 4.00 -1.41 3.01
N ASN A 92 4.63 -0.24 2.85
CA ASN A 92 5.72 -0.06 1.89
C ASN A 92 6.73 0.93 2.46
N GLY A 93 8.02 0.68 2.21
CA GLY A 93 9.04 1.67 2.49
C GLY A 93 8.87 2.92 1.62
N SER A 94 9.46 4.03 2.06
CA SER A 94 9.57 5.24 1.24
C SER A 94 10.25 4.92 -0.09
N GLY A 95 9.65 5.34 -1.19
CA GLY A 95 10.21 5.19 -2.53
C GLY A 95 10.47 6.55 -3.17
N SER A 96 11.55 6.67 -3.92
CA SER A 96 11.84 7.81 -4.79
C SER A 96 11.44 7.47 -6.22
N LEU A 97 11.01 8.49 -6.98
CA LEU A 97 10.69 8.32 -8.39
C LEU A 97 11.96 7.87 -9.14
N SER A 98 11.90 6.69 -9.75
CA SER A 98 13.02 6.11 -10.50
C SER A 98 12.90 6.37 -11.99
N SER A 99 11.69 6.28 -12.53
CA SER A 99 11.41 6.57 -13.94
C SER A 99 9.96 7.00 -14.12
N PHE A 100 9.63 7.56 -15.28
CA PHE A 100 8.26 7.78 -15.70
C PHE A 100 8.08 7.41 -17.18
N SER A 101 6.86 7.07 -17.55
CA SER A 101 6.44 6.81 -18.92
C SER A 101 5.17 7.62 -19.23
N ILE A 102 4.94 7.89 -20.51
CA ILE A 102 3.74 8.56 -21.00
C ILE A 102 3.03 7.58 -21.93
N GLY A 103 1.79 7.23 -21.60
CA GLY A 103 0.91 6.38 -22.41
C GLY A 103 0.37 7.12 -23.64
N GLY A 104 -0.16 6.37 -24.60
CA GLY A 104 -0.80 6.94 -25.80
C GLY A 104 -2.05 7.77 -25.50
N ASP A 105 -2.67 7.53 -24.35
CA ASP A 105 -3.79 8.27 -23.75
C ASP A 105 -3.36 9.51 -22.95
N GLY A 106 -2.05 9.82 -22.97
CA GLY A 106 -1.45 10.92 -22.24
C GLY A 106 -1.23 10.66 -20.75
N MET A 107 -1.53 9.46 -20.22
CA MET A 107 -1.29 9.17 -18.81
C MET A 107 0.21 9.13 -18.51
N ILE A 108 0.64 9.94 -17.55
CA ILE A 108 2.01 9.96 -17.03
C ILE A 108 2.06 9.00 -15.85
N THR A 109 2.76 7.88 -16.01
CA THR A 109 2.93 6.86 -14.96
C THR A 109 4.35 6.89 -14.44
N GLY A 110 4.52 7.07 -13.13
CA GLY A 110 5.80 7.00 -12.43
C GLY A 110 6.06 5.61 -11.87
N SER A 111 7.30 5.13 -11.97
CA SER A 111 7.81 3.94 -11.28
C SER A 111 8.76 4.36 -10.17
N PHE A 112 8.57 3.79 -8.98
CA PHE A 112 9.28 4.17 -7.77
C PHE A 112 10.26 3.07 -7.34
N SER A 113 11.30 3.46 -6.58
CA SER A 113 12.35 2.54 -6.11
C SER A 113 11.85 1.46 -5.14
N ASN A 114 10.66 1.67 -4.57
CA ASN A 114 9.96 0.68 -3.74
C ASN A 114 9.11 -0.31 -4.57
N GLY A 115 9.29 -0.35 -5.89
CA GLY A 115 8.60 -1.27 -6.79
C GLY A 115 7.15 -0.89 -7.11
N ARG A 116 6.67 0.26 -6.62
CA ARG A 116 5.32 0.75 -6.90
C ARG A 116 5.28 1.57 -8.18
N THR A 117 4.13 1.54 -8.86
CA THR A 117 3.80 2.46 -9.94
C THR A 117 2.61 3.33 -9.50
N ALA A 118 2.60 4.59 -9.93
CA ALA A 118 1.50 5.50 -9.68
C ALA A 118 1.30 6.45 -10.86
N VAL A 119 0.05 6.83 -11.12
CA VAL A 119 -0.27 7.88 -12.09
C VAL A 119 0.11 9.24 -11.48
N LEU A 120 1.00 9.95 -12.15
CA LEU A 120 1.49 11.27 -11.74
C LEU A 120 0.66 12.40 -12.32
N GLY A 121 0.01 12.17 -13.46
CA GLY A 121 -0.81 13.14 -14.14
C GLY A 121 -1.27 12.66 -15.52
N GLN A 122 -1.95 13.53 -16.26
CA GLN A 122 -2.38 13.25 -17.63
C GLN A 122 -2.15 14.49 -18.50
N LEU A 123 -1.60 14.28 -19.69
CA LEU A 123 -1.54 15.30 -20.72
C LEU A 123 -2.95 15.60 -21.23
N VAL A 124 -3.27 16.88 -21.39
CA VAL A 124 -4.50 17.33 -22.03
C VAL A 124 -4.16 18.01 -23.35
N LEU A 125 -5.01 17.80 -24.35
CA LEU A 125 -4.92 18.47 -25.64
C LEU A 125 -6.00 19.54 -25.73
N ALA A 126 -5.69 20.64 -26.40
CA ALA A 126 -6.64 21.69 -26.71
C ALA A 126 -6.77 21.82 -28.24
N ASN A 127 -8.00 21.79 -28.73
CA ASN A 127 -8.33 22.12 -30.11
C ASN A 127 -9.03 23.48 -30.18
N PHE A 128 -8.83 24.22 -31.27
CA PHE A 128 -9.48 25.51 -31.48
C PHE A 128 -10.38 25.44 -32.72
N PRO A 129 -11.58 26.04 -32.69
CA PRO A 129 -12.47 26.09 -33.85
C PRO A 129 -11.81 26.68 -35.10
N ASN A 130 -10.92 27.67 -34.92
CA ASN A 130 -10.19 28.31 -36.02
C ASN A 130 -8.69 28.39 -35.73
N LEU A 131 -7.91 27.44 -36.27
CA LEU A 131 -6.45 27.38 -36.11
C LEU A 131 -5.74 28.59 -36.76
N GLN A 132 -6.28 29.16 -37.83
CA GLN A 132 -5.70 30.34 -38.50
C GLN A 132 -5.88 31.63 -37.69
N GLY A 133 -6.82 31.62 -36.74
CA GLY A 133 -7.00 32.71 -35.79
C GLY A 133 -5.96 32.73 -34.67
N LEU A 134 -5.10 31.71 -34.55
CA LEU A 134 -4.08 31.66 -33.51
C LEU A 134 -2.92 32.61 -33.81
N LEU A 135 -2.45 33.32 -32.78
CA LEU A 135 -1.28 34.18 -32.89
C LEU A 135 -0.01 33.35 -32.72
N ARG A 136 0.87 33.35 -33.72
CA ARG A 136 2.18 32.68 -33.62
C ARG A 136 3.08 33.46 -32.67
N THR A 137 3.52 32.83 -31.58
CA THR A 137 4.40 33.46 -30.57
C THR A 137 5.87 33.06 -30.75
N GLY A 138 6.18 32.16 -31.69
CA GLY A 138 7.53 31.69 -32.00
C GLY A 138 7.87 30.35 -31.33
N ARG A 139 8.97 29.70 -31.74
CA ARG A 139 9.40 28.35 -31.24
C ARG A 139 8.29 27.29 -31.30
N ASN A 140 7.48 27.31 -32.36
CA ASN A 140 6.27 26.49 -32.55
C ASN A 140 5.14 26.74 -31.52
N GLY A 141 5.22 27.81 -30.75
CA GLY A 141 4.17 28.28 -29.86
C GLY A 141 3.09 29.09 -30.57
N PHE A 142 1.86 28.92 -30.09
CA PHE A 142 0.67 29.64 -30.53
C PHE A 142 -0.12 30.12 -29.31
N ALA A 143 -0.71 31.31 -29.41
CA ALA A 143 -1.58 31.89 -28.39
C ALA A 143 -3.01 32.06 -28.92
N PRO A 144 -4.03 31.83 -28.07
CA PRO A 144 -5.43 32.04 -28.45
C PRO A 144 -5.72 33.52 -28.68
N THR A 145 -6.60 33.80 -29.65
CA THR A 145 -7.12 35.14 -29.91
C THR A 145 -8.65 35.11 -29.94
N LEU A 146 -9.29 36.28 -30.04
CA LEU A 146 -10.74 36.32 -30.26
C LEU A 146 -11.14 35.60 -31.57
N ALA A 147 -10.29 35.67 -32.60
CA ALA A 147 -10.54 35.07 -33.90
C ALA A 147 -10.33 33.54 -33.93
N SER A 148 -9.60 32.96 -32.96
CA SER A 148 -9.43 31.50 -32.86
C SER A 148 -10.61 30.79 -32.21
N GLY A 149 -11.42 31.53 -31.45
CA GLY A 149 -12.44 30.96 -30.55
C GLY A 149 -11.83 30.40 -29.26
N GLN A 150 -12.69 29.85 -28.39
CA GLN A 150 -12.30 29.23 -27.13
C GLN A 150 -11.66 27.85 -27.36
N ALA A 151 -10.74 27.47 -26.46
CA ALA A 151 -10.12 26.15 -26.47
C ALA A 151 -11.12 25.07 -26.08
N VAL A 152 -11.18 23.99 -26.85
CA VAL A 152 -11.90 22.76 -26.51
C VAL A 152 -10.87 21.76 -26.00
N ILE A 153 -10.95 21.41 -24.72
CA ILE A 153 -9.96 20.56 -24.03
C ILE A 153 -10.44 19.11 -24.01
N GLY A 154 -9.56 18.16 -24.30
CA GLY A 154 -9.82 16.72 -24.26
C GLY A 154 -8.57 15.91 -23.90
N ALA A 155 -8.78 14.62 -23.62
CA ALA A 155 -7.68 13.67 -23.47
C ALA A 155 -7.11 13.28 -24.85
N PRO A 156 -5.82 12.92 -24.94
CA PRO A 156 -5.26 12.29 -26.14
C PRO A 156 -5.96 10.96 -26.46
N GLY A 157 -6.26 10.73 -27.74
CA GLY A 157 -6.94 9.54 -28.24
C GLY A 157 -8.37 9.83 -28.69
#